data_AF-A0A2E1J0L2-F1
#
_entry.id   AF-A0A2E1J0L2-F1
#
_cell.length_a   1.000
_cell.length_b   1.000
_cell.length_c   1.000
_cell.angle_alpha   90.00
_cell.angle_beta   90.00
_cell.angle_gamma   90.00
#
_symmetry.space_group_name_H-M   'P 1'
#
loop_
_entity.id
_entity.type
_entity.pdbx_description
1 polymer ?
#
loop_
_entity_poly.entity_id
_entity_poly.type
_entity_poly.pdbx_seq_one_letter_code
_entity_poly.pdbx_strand_id
1 'polypeptide(L)'
;MTSDKRSRLKTEMPNKRSSNIDQLPIIDILKLINSEDASVSIAVSSALKQIAQLVERCVNALKNNNKIFYIGAGTSGRLGVLDASEIPPTFSASS
;
A
#
# COMPACT_ATOMS: atom_id res chain seq x y z
N MET A 1 9.97 -32.48 7.13
CA MET A 1 10.04 -30.99 7.21
C MET A 1 9.16 -30.42 6.12
N THR A 2 7.97 -29.95 6.47
CA THR A 2 7.07 -29.26 5.53
C THR A 2 7.72 -27.94 5.13
N SER A 3 8.03 -27.77 3.85
CA SER A 3 8.49 -26.50 3.27
C SER A 3 7.60 -25.36 3.76
N ASP A 4 8.17 -24.39 4.46
CA ASP A 4 7.42 -23.25 4.99
C ASP A 4 6.83 -22.45 3.82
N LYS A 5 5.50 -22.52 3.68
CA LYS A 5 4.73 -21.91 2.59
C LYS A 5 4.93 -20.39 2.51
N ARG A 6 5.34 -19.74 3.60
CA ARG A 6 5.62 -18.30 3.68
C ARG A 6 6.82 -17.88 2.84
N SER A 7 7.83 -18.74 2.72
CA SER A 7 9.07 -18.46 1.97
C SER A 7 8.86 -18.15 0.48
N ARG A 8 7.69 -18.49 -0.07
CA ARG A 8 7.31 -18.22 -1.47
C ARG A 8 6.58 -16.89 -1.65
N LEU A 9 6.16 -16.24 -0.57
CA LEU A 9 5.47 -14.95 -0.62
C LEU A 9 6.51 -13.85 -0.84
N LYS A 10 6.32 -13.03 -1.88
CA LYS A 10 7.25 -11.93 -2.19
C LYS A 10 7.48 -10.99 -1.00
N THR A 11 6.45 -10.78 -0.17
CA THR A 11 6.51 -9.91 1.03
C THR A 11 7.42 -10.46 2.12
N GLU A 12 7.64 -11.77 2.15
CA GLU A 12 8.46 -12.45 3.15
C GLU A 12 9.87 -12.77 2.63
N MET A 13 10.16 -12.45 1.36
CA MET A 13 11.47 -12.68 0.77
C MET A 13 12.44 -11.55 1.15
N PRO A 14 13.70 -11.87 1.48
CA PRO A 14 14.70 -10.84 1.77
C PRO A 14 15.04 -10.05 0.50
N ASN A 15 15.21 -8.74 0.64
CA ASN A 15 15.78 -7.92 -0.42
C ASN A 15 17.30 -8.11 -0.44
N LYS A 16 17.83 -8.63 -1.55
CA LYS A 16 19.28 -8.87 -1.72
C LYS A 16 20.11 -7.59 -1.61
N ARG A 17 19.54 -6.43 -1.99
CA ARG A 17 20.21 -5.12 -1.93
C ARG A 17 20.45 -4.65 -0.50
N SER A 18 19.72 -5.18 0.48
CA SER A 18 19.83 -4.86 1.90
C SER A 18 20.43 -5.99 2.73
N SER A 19 21.18 -6.92 2.11
CA SER A 19 21.70 -8.13 2.78
C SER A 19 22.69 -7.83 3.91
N ASN A 20 23.39 -6.69 3.86
CA ASN A 20 24.33 -6.20 4.86
C ASN A 20 23.96 -4.79 5.38
N ILE A 21 22.66 -4.45 5.39
CA ILE A 21 22.18 -3.10 5.70
C ILE A 21 22.60 -2.61 7.09
N ASP A 22 22.78 -3.51 8.04
CA ASP A 22 23.22 -3.26 9.42
C ASP A 22 24.70 -2.85 9.53
N GLN A 23 25.49 -3.02 8.46
CA GLN A 23 26.91 -2.69 8.41
C GLN A 23 27.20 -1.41 7.61
N LEU A 24 26.19 -0.83 6.97
CA LEU A 24 26.35 0.34 6.12
C LEU A 24 26.44 1.63 6.94
N PRO A 25 27.18 2.65 6.45
CA PRO A 25 27.05 4.00 6.96
C PRO A 25 25.59 4.48 6.89
N ILE A 26 25.15 5.29 7.86
CA ILE A 26 23.75 5.76 7.96
C ILE A 26 23.28 6.41 6.65
N ILE A 27 24.12 7.21 6.01
CA ILE A 27 23.78 7.86 4.74
C ILE A 27 23.45 6.86 3.63
N ASP A 28 24.12 5.70 3.62
CA ASP A 28 23.91 4.68 2.60
C ASP A 28 22.67 3.83 2.91
N ILE A 29 22.34 3.62 4.20
CA ILE A 29 21.04 3.06 4.62
C ILE A 29 19.89 3.93 4.12
N LEU A 30 19.97 5.25 4.35
CA LEU A 30 18.93 6.19 3.94
C LEU A 30 18.78 6.24 2.41
N LYS A 31 19.90 6.26 1.67
CA LYS A 31 19.88 6.18 0.20
C LYS A 31 19.25 4.87 -0.28
N LEU A 32 19.57 3.75 0.37
CA LEU A 32 19.00 2.45 0.02
C LEU A 32 17.47 2.46 0.20
N ILE A 33 16.96 2.88 1.36
CA ILE A 33 15.52 2.99 1.64
C ILE A 33 14.85 3.90 0.61
N ASN A 34 15.38 5.11 0.40
CA ASN A 34 14.81 6.05 -0.56
C ASN A 34 14.79 5.51 -2.00
N SER A 35 15.81 4.73 -2.38
CA SER A 35 15.84 4.09 -3.70
C SER A 35 14.79 2.98 -3.85
N GLU A 36 14.45 2.27 -2.77
CA GLU A 36 13.35 1.30 -2.76
C GLU A 36 11.99 1.99 -2.81
N ASP A 37 11.82 3.10 -2.07
CA ASP A 37 10.59 3.90 -2.08
C ASP A 37 10.25 4.43 -3.48
N ALA A 38 11.26 4.82 -4.26
CA ALA A 38 11.06 5.28 -5.63
C ALA A 38 10.36 4.23 -6.52
N SER A 39 10.57 2.94 -6.24
CA SER A 39 9.94 1.83 -6.97
C SER A 39 8.42 1.75 -6.77
N VAL A 40 7.90 2.31 -5.67
CA VAL A 40 6.46 2.27 -5.34
C VAL A 40 5.66 2.97 -6.43
N SER A 41 6.11 4.14 -6.88
CA SER A 41 5.44 4.90 -7.94
C SER A 41 5.33 4.11 -9.25
N ILE A 42 6.36 3.34 -9.61
CA ILE A 42 6.40 2.49 -10.80
C ILE A 42 5.43 1.31 -10.65
N ALA A 43 5.36 0.71 -9.46
CA ALA A 43 4.42 -0.36 -9.17
C ALA A 43 2.96 0.13 -9.25
N VAL A 44 2.67 1.33 -8.70
CA VAL A 44 1.34 1.96 -8.80
C VAL A 44 1.00 2.28 -10.25
N SER A 45 1.95 2.82 -11.03
CA SER A 45 1.78 3.09 -12.46
C SER A 45 1.35 1.83 -13.23
N SER A 46 1.97 0.69 -12.90
CA SER A 46 1.65 -0.61 -13.50
C SER A 46 0.25 -1.14 -13.12
N ALA A 47 -0.36 -0.61 -12.06
CA ALA A 47 -1.67 -1.01 -11.56
C ALA A 47 -2.80 -0.02 -11.95
N LEU A 48 -2.50 1.05 -12.69
CA LEU A 48 -3.47 2.12 -12.97
C LEU A 48 -4.74 1.63 -13.66
N LYS A 49 -4.65 0.62 -14.52
CA LYS A 49 -5.84 0.04 -15.17
C LYS A 49 -6.80 -0.60 -14.16
N GLN A 50 -6.27 -1.34 -13.20
CA GLN A 50 -7.05 -1.99 -12.14
C GLN A 50 -7.60 -0.95 -11.16
N ILE A 51 -6.80 0.07 -10.83
CA ILE A 51 -7.22 1.19 -9.98
C ILE A 51 -8.38 1.95 -10.65
N ALA A 52 -8.29 2.24 -11.94
CA ALA A 52 -9.36 2.90 -12.69
C ALA A 52 -10.67 2.10 -12.63
N GLN A 53 -10.62 0.79 -12.84
CA GLN A 53 -11.80 -0.09 -12.74
C GLN A 53 -12.40 -0.10 -11.32
N LEU A 54 -11.56 -0.05 -10.28
CA LEU A 54 -12.02 0.07 -8.90
C LEU A 54 -12.72 1.41 -8.68
N VAL A 55 -12.12 2.52 -9.12
CA VAL A 55 -12.69 3.86 -8.99
C VAL A 55 -14.04 3.97 -9.69
N GLU A 56 -14.18 3.43 -10.91
CA GLU A 56 -15.46 3.39 -11.62
C GLU A 56 -16.57 2.67 -10.80
N ARG A 57 -16.23 1.53 -10.18
CA ARG A 57 -17.16 0.79 -9.31
C ARG A 57 -17.51 1.58 -8.05
N CYS A 58 -16.53 2.21 -7.41
CA CYS A 58 -16.73 3.07 -6.25
C CYS A 58 -17.64 4.25 -6.57
N VAL A 59 -17.40 4.96 -7.68
CA VAL A 59 -18.25 6.08 -8.14
C VAL A 59 -19.69 5.60 -8.37
N ASN A 60 -19.87 4.46 -9.06
CA ASN A 60 -21.19 3.89 -9.27
C ASN A 60 -21.88 3.51 -7.95
N ALA A 61 -21.15 2.96 -6.98
CA ALA A 61 -21.70 2.64 -5.66
C ALA A 61 -22.18 3.89 -4.93
N LEU A 62 -21.34 4.93 -4.87
CA LEU A 62 -21.65 6.20 -4.20
C LEU A 62 -22.85 6.92 -4.84
N LYS A 63 -22.93 6.95 -6.19
CA LYS A 63 -24.08 7.52 -6.91
C LYS A 63 -25.40 6.81 -6.61
N ASN A 64 -25.33 5.54 -6.23
CA ASN A 64 -26.49 4.74 -5.83
C ASN A 64 -26.70 4.74 -4.30
N ASN A 65 -26.19 5.75 -3.58
CA ASN A 65 -26.30 5.89 -2.12
C ASN A 65 -25.73 4.72 -1.31
N ASN A 66 -24.78 3.95 -1.88
CA ASN A 66 -24.07 2.91 -1.15
C ASN A 66 -22.82 3.46 -0.47
N LYS A 67 -22.27 2.67 0.46
CA LYS A 67 -21.06 3.01 1.22
C LYS A 67 -19.85 2.21 0.72
N ILE A 68 -18.66 2.78 0.86
CA ILE A 68 -17.37 2.12 0.63
C ILE A 68 -16.79 1.77 2.00
N PHE A 69 -16.32 0.53 2.16
CA PHE A 69 -15.72 0.06 3.41
C PHE A 69 -14.29 -0.43 3.16
N TYR A 70 -13.34 0.08 3.94
CA TYR A 70 -11.99 -0.48 4.04
C TYR A 70 -11.93 -1.47 5.20
N ILE A 71 -11.36 -2.65 4.96
CA ILE A 71 -11.25 -3.72 5.95
C ILE A 71 -9.81 -4.24 5.95
N GLY A 72 -9.18 -4.27 7.12
CA GLY A 72 -7.81 -4.77 7.27
C GLY A 72 -7.31 -4.77 8.71
N ALA A 73 -6.14 -5.34 8.94
CA ALA A 73 -5.48 -5.39 10.24
C ALA A 73 -4.14 -4.63 10.21
N GLY A 74 -3.61 -4.27 11.39
CA GLY A 74 -2.29 -3.65 11.53
C GLY A 74 -2.13 -2.35 10.75
N THR A 75 -1.04 -2.21 9.99
CA THR A 75 -0.77 -1.01 9.18
C THR A 75 -1.80 -0.79 8.08
N SER A 76 -2.23 -1.84 7.38
CA SER A 76 -3.22 -1.72 6.31
C SER A 76 -4.58 -1.23 6.83
N GLY A 77 -5.04 -1.74 7.98
CA GLY A 77 -6.28 -1.27 8.61
C GLY A 77 -6.19 0.22 9.02
N ARG A 78 -5.06 0.63 9.62
CA ARG A 78 -4.83 2.02 10.02
C ARG A 78 -4.77 2.98 8.83
N LEU A 79 -4.20 2.58 7.69
CA LEU A 79 -4.23 3.37 6.45
C LEU A 79 -5.65 3.55 5.92
N GLY A 80 -6.49 2.51 6.01
CA GLY A 80 -7.91 2.63 5.66
C GLY A 80 -8.67 3.62 6.56
N VAL A 81 -8.40 3.60 7.88
CA VAL A 81 -8.97 4.59 8.81
C VAL A 81 -8.49 6.00 8.49
N LEU A 82 -7.20 6.17 8.19
CA LEU A 82 -6.61 7.45 7.82
C LEU A 82 -7.33 8.05 6.60
N ASP A 83 -7.40 7.30 5.49
CA ASP A 83 -8.07 7.74 4.26
C ASP A 83 -9.54 8.10 4.51
N ALA A 84 -10.30 7.21 5.17
CA ALA A 84 -11.72 7.45 5.46
C ALA A 84 -11.95 8.69 6.33
N SER A 85 -11.05 8.98 7.27
CA SER A 85 -11.15 10.14 8.17
C SER A 85 -10.95 11.48 7.46
N GLU A 86 -10.23 11.48 6.34
CA GLU A 86 -9.97 12.67 5.53
C GLU A 86 -11.13 13.00 4.58
N ILE A 87 -12.03 12.04 4.30
CA ILE A 87 -13.14 12.24 3.35
C ILE A 87 -14.12 13.35 3.77
N PRO A 88 -14.70 13.36 5.01
CA PRO A 88 -15.63 14.42 5.39
C PRO A 88 -15.06 15.84 5.32
N PRO A 89 -13.88 16.15 5.90
CA PRO A 89 -13.34 17.51 5.85
C PRO A 89 -12.85 17.92 4.45
N THR A 90 -12.40 16.97 3.62
CA THR A 90 -11.87 17.29 2.27
C THR A 90 -13.00 17.52 1.27
N PHE A 91 -14.06 16.71 1.33
CA PHE A 91 -15.12 16.70 0.31
C PHE A 91 -16.48 17.19 0.81
N SER A 92 -16.57 17.65 2.06
CA SER A 92 -17.85 18.00 2.71
C SER A 92 -18.87 16.86 2.64
N ALA A 93 -18.39 15.62 2.63
CA ALA A 93 -19.22 14.44 2.57
C ALA A 93 -19.88 14.20 3.93
N SER A 94 -21.12 13.71 3.92
CA SER A 94 -21.79 13.24 5.13
C SER A 94 -21.09 12.01 5.69
N SER A 95 -20.92 11.95 7.01
CA SER A 95 -20.43 10.79 7.74
C SER A 95 -21.41 9.60 7.74
#